data_AF-A0A4P9YWQ4-F1
#
_entry.id   AF-A0A4P9YWQ4-F1
#
_cell.length_a   1.000
_cell.length_b   1.000
_cell.length_c   1.000
_cell.angle_alpha   90.00
_cell.angle_beta   90.00
_cell.angle_gamma   90.00
#
_symmetry.space_group_name_H-M   'P 1'
#
loop_
_entity.id
_entity.type
_entity.pdbx_description
1 polymer ?
#
loop_
_entity_poly.entity_id
_entity_poly.type
_entity_poly.pdbx_seq_one_letter_code
_entity_poly.pdbx_strand_id
1 'polypeptide(L)'
;MDPFEVRLAFLDQLSRLTASQQTIQRAAQFALNEEELCEDLYSCVLEELDQASINARINLLYTIDALVQPAGRGGFAGYRDQLRPDLVRVIRTVVPEGQLGAVNLSQTRKVMHTWRRKQLFAEEELAAAEQVLGDRMELHASNDVAVAQKLSLSKDEILRRMEEDRERASWP
;
A
#
# COMPACT_ATOMS: atom_id res chain seq x y z
N MET A 1 -6.80 5.74 25.23
CA MET A 1 -5.47 5.12 25.40
C MET A 1 -4.48 6.27 25.38
N ASP A 2 -3.38 6.18 26.12
CA ASP A 2 -2.31 7.18 25.95
C ASP A 2 -1.62 7.00 24.56
N PRO A 3 -0.88 8.00 24.06
CA PRO A 3 -0.26 7.90 22.73
C PRO A 3 0.62 6.67 22.52
N PHE A 4 1.32 6.21 23.57
CA PHE A 4 2.18 5.04 23.49
C PHE A 4 1.38 3.74 23.38
N GLU A 5 0.29 3.62 24.15
CA GLU A 5 -0.65 2.49 24.05
C GLU A 5 -1.31 2.43 22.66
N VAL A 6 -1.74 3.58 22.11
CA VAL A 6 -2.32 3.65 20.77
C VAL A 6 -1.31 3.18 19.72
N ARG A 7 -0.05 3.64 19.81
CA ARG A 7 1.04 3.21 18.93
C ARG A 7 1.24 1.70 18.96
N LEU A 8 1.36 1.11 20.15
CA LEU A 8 1.54 -0.34 20.30
C LEU A 8 0.34 -1.13 19.77
N ALA A 9 -0.88 -0.68 20.06
CA ALA A 9 -2.09 -1.33 19.57
C ALA A 9 -2.18 -1.26 18.03
N PHE A 10 -1.74 -0.16 17.42
CA PHE A 10 -1.74 -0.01 15.98
C PHE A 10 -0.70 -0.92 15.31
N LEU A 11 0.54 -0.93 15.80
CA LEU A 11 1.59 -1.83 15.30
C LEU A 11 1.16 -3.30 15.39
N ASP A 12 0.51 -3.68 16.49
CA ASP A 12 -0.04 -5.01 16.68
C ASP A 12 -1.13 -5.34 15.61
N GLN A 13 -1.94 -4.37 15.20
CA GLN A 13 -2.86 -4.53 14.06
C GLN A 13 -2.13 -4.63 12.71
N LEU A 14 -1.13 -3.79 12.45
CA LEU A 14 -0.34 -3.82 11.22
C LEU A 14 0.36 -5.17 11.02
N SER A 15 0.90 -5.75 12.10
CA SER A 15 1.59 -7.04 12.07
C SER A 15 0.70 -8.22 11.64
N ARG A 16 -0.62 -8.07 11.71
CA ARG A 16 -1.63 -9.09 11.38
C ARG A 16 -2.39 -8.84 10.09
N LEU A 17 -1.95 -7.85 9.29
CA LEU A 17 -2.57 -7.55 8.01
C LEU A 17 -2.49 -8.75 7.07
N THR A 18 -3.62 -9.06 6.44
CA THR A 18 -3.71 -10.03 5.35
C THR A 18 -4.28 -9.36 4.10
N ALA A 19 -4.47 -10.12 3.03
CA ALA A 19 -5.21 -9.64 1.86
C ALA A 19 -6.71 -9.40 2.14
N SER A 20 -7.17 -9.68 3.36
CA SER A 20 -8.56 -9.48 3.74
C SER A 20 -8.90 -8.03 3.94
N GLN A 21 -9.96 -7.59 3.24
CA GLN A 21 -10.53 -6.25 3.37
C GLN A 21 -10.84 -5.94 4.84
N GLN A 22 -11.33 -6.93 5.59
CA GLN A 22 -11.71 -6.73 6.99
C GLN A 22 -10.51 -6.33 7.85
N THR A 23 -9.36 -6.98 7.67
CA THR A 23 -8.14 -6.66 8.46
C THR A 23 -7.61 -5.27 8.13
N ILE A 24 -7.61 -4.92 6.85
CA ILE A 24 -7.16 -3.63 6.33
C ILE A 24 -8.06 -2.50 6.81
N GLN A 25 -9.39 -2.65 6.66
CA GLN A 25 -10.35 -1.63 7.10
C GLN A 25 -10.36 -1.47 8.62
N ARG A 26 -10.18 -2.56 9.38
CA ARG A 26 -10.07 -2.47 10.85
C ARG A 26 -8.86 -1.64 11.26
N ALA A 27 -7.69 -1.88 10.68
CA ALA A 27 -6.47 -1.12 10.95
C ALA A 27 -6.64 0.35 10.57
N ALA A 28 -7.15 0.63 9.37
CA ALA A 28 -7.38 2.00 8.93
C ALA A 28 -8.39 2.74 9.83
N GLN A 29 -9.50 2.11 10.20
CA GLN A 29 -10.50 2.74 11.06
C GLN A 29 -9.98 2.99 12.48
N PHE A 30 -9.14 2.09 13.01
CA PHE A 30 -8.47 2.33 14.29
C PHE A 30 -7.66 3.63 14.25
N ALA A 31 -6.82 3.80 13.24
CA ALA A 31 -6.00 5.00 13.06
C ALA A 31 -6.80 6.26 12.72
N LEU A 32 -7.94 6.14 12.01
CA LEU A 32 -8.84 7.26 11.74
C LEU A 32 -9.63 7.71 12.98
N ASN A 33 -9.82 6.86 13.98
CA ASN A 33 -10.45 7.26 15.24
C ASN A 33 -9.50 8.05 16.16
N GLU A 34 -8.20 8.02 15.87
CA GLU A 34 -7.13 8.63 16.66
C GLU A 34 -6.45 9.75 15.83
N GLU A 35 -7.26 10.65 15.22
CA GLU A 35 -6.81 11.69 14.28
C GLU A 35 -5.71 12.61 14.85
N GLU A 36 -5.75 12.87 16.16
CA GLU A 36 -4.75 13.67 16.88
C GLU A 36 -3.34 13.07 16.83
N LEU A 37 -3.24 11.75 16.60
CA LEU A 37 -1.99 10.99 16.51
C LEU A 37 -1.61 10.63 15.07
N CYS A 38 -2.26 11.23 14.08
CA CYS A 38 -2.09 10.89 12.66
C CYS A 38 -0.62 10.86 12.19
N GLU A 39 0.21 11.81 12.62
CA GLU A 39 1.64 11.85 12.24
C GLU A 39 2.43 10.64 12.80
N ASP A 40 2.19 10.28 14.06
CA ASP A 40 2.85 9.14 14.72
C ASP A 40 2.35 7.81 14.13
N LEU A 41 1.03 7.68 13.92
CA LEU A 41 0.45 6.48 13.32
C LEU A 41 0.84 6.32 11.86
N TYR A 42 0.95 7.41 11.10
CA TYR A 42 1.50 7.35 9.74
C TYR A 42 2.97 6.91 9.76
N SER A 43 3.77 7.41 10.71
CA SER A 43 5.16 6.97 10.90
C SER A 43 5.25 5.47 11.17
N CYS A 44 4.33 4.90 11.97
CA CYS A 44 4.25 3.46 12.18
C CYS A 44 3.99 2.68 10.88
N VAL A 45 3.11 3.18 10.00
CA VAL A 45 2.88 2.55 8.69
C VAL A 45 4.16 2.54 7.86
N LEU A 46 4.91 3.64 7.83
CA LEU A 46 6.17 3.72 7.09
C LEU A 46 7.25 2.81 7.67
N GLU A 47 7.39 2.74 8.99
CA GLU A 47 8.31 1.83 9.67
C GLU A 47 8.02 0.37 9.31
N GLU A 48 6.75 -0.04 9.38
CA GLU A 48 6.33 -1.38 8.97
C GLU A 48 6.54 -1.63 7.47
N LEU A 49 6.29 -0.62 6.62
CA LEU A 49 6.46 -0.74 5.17
C LEU A 49 7.92 -1.01 4.78
N ASP A 50 8.86 -0.34 5.46
CA ASP A 50 10.29 -0.48 5.18
C ASP A 50 10.81 -1.88 5.56
N GLN A 51 10.28 -2.49 6.62
CA GLN A 51 10.68 -3.82 7.11
C GLN A 51 9.86 -4.98 6.52
N ALA A 52 8.69 -4.70 5.94
CA ALA A 52 7.79 -5.70 5.41
C ALA A 52 8.35 -6.48 4.22
N SER A 53 7.96 -7.76 4.15
CA SER A 53 8.13 -8.57 2.93
C SER A 53 7.38 -7.95 1.75
N ILE A 54 7.77 -8.29 0.52
CA ILE A 54 7.12 -7.75 -0.68
C ILE A 54 5.61 -8.01 -0.73
N ASN A 55 5.14 -9.11 -0.13
CA ASN A 55 3.72 -9.48 -0.06
C ASN A 55 3.00 -8.66 1.01
N ALA A 56 3.64 -8.41 2.16
CA ALA A 56 3.06 -7.59 3.21
C ALA A 56 2.98 -6.10 2.82
N ARG A 57 3.94 -5.61 2.00
CA ARG A 57 3.94 -4.24 1.50
C ARG A 57 2.68 -3.86 0.72
N ILE A 58 2.09 -4.79 -0.05
CA ILE A 58 0.85 -4.49 -0.76
C ILE A 58 -0.34 -4.35 0.22
N ASN A 59 -0.37 -5.12 1.32
CA ASN A 59 -1.40 -4.94 2.36
C ASN A 59 -1.29 -3.56 3.01
N LEU A 60 -0.07 -3.12 3.32
CA LEU A 60 0.19 -1.79 3.87
C LEU A 60 -0.21 -0.68 2.88
N LEU A 61 0.05 -0.84 1.57
CA LEU A 61 -0.46 0.11 0.58
C LEU A 61 -2.00 0.19 0.57
N TYR A 62 -2.70 -0.92 0.72
CA TYR A 62 -4.15 -0.91 0.84
C TYR A 62 -4.64 -0.29 2.16
N THR A 63 -3.90 -0.44 3.25
CA THR A 63 -4.15 0.31 4.49
C THR A 63 -3.96 1.81 4.27
N ILE A 64 -2.89 2.23 3.59
CA ILE A 64 -2.67 3.63 3.19
C ILE A 64 -3.83 4.13 2.33
N ASP A 65 -4.24 3.37 1.32
CA ASP A 65 -5.41 3.69 0.49
C ASP A 65 -6.63 3.97 1.36
N ALA A 66 -6.96 3.05 2.27
CA ALA A 66 -8.09 3.19 3.19
C ALA A 66 -7.97 4.40 4.12
N LEU A 67 -6.77 4.76 4.57
CA LEU A 67 -6.52 5.95 5.40
C LEU A 67 -6.73 7.26 4.63
N VAL A 68 -6.45 7.27 3.32
CA VAL A 68 -6.56 8.49 2.49
C VAL A 68 -7.92 8.65 1.81
N GLN A 69 -8.76 7.61 1.77
CA GLN A 69 -10.12 7.67 1.21
C GLN A 69 -11.03 8.71 1.89
N PRO A 70 -11.07 8.85 3.22
CA PRO A 70 -12.04 9.72 3.87
C PRO A 70 -11.74 11.19 3.53
N ALA A 71 -12.61 11.82 2.73
CA ALA A 71 -12.94 13.23 2.89
C ALA A 71 -14.23 13.59 2.15
N GLY A 72 -15.29 13.77 2.93
CA GLY A 72 -16.42 14.61 2.56
C GLY A 72 -16.18 16.07 2.97
N ARG A 73 -17.22 16.92 2.88
CA ARG A 73 -17.17 18.27 3.47
C ARG A 73 -16.92 18.14 4.98
N GLY A 74 -15.75 18.57 5.45
CA GLY A 74 -15.35 18.56 6.86
C GLY A 74 -14.69 17.27 7.36
N GLY A 75 -14.34 16.33 6.46
CA GLY A 75 -13.61 15.11 6.85
C GLY A 75 -12.12 15.36 7.09
N PHE A 76 -11.51 14.56 7.96
CA PHE A 76 -10.08 14.61 8.27
C PHE A 76 -9.21 14.30 7.04
N ALA A 77 -8.24 15.16 6.78
CA ALA A 77 -7.34 15.06 5.63
C ALA A 77 -5.89 14.75 6.02
N GLY A 78 -5.58 14.60 7.31
CA GLY A 78 -4.20 14.52 7.79
C GLY A 78 -3.39 13.41 7.13
N TYR A 79 -3.95 12.22 6.94
CA TYR A 79 -3.23 11.13 6.26
C TYR A 79 -2.89 11.43 4.79
N ARG A 80 -3.68 12.26 4.09
CA ARG A 80 -3.31 12.74 2.75
C ARG A 80 -2.17 13.74 2.83
N ASP A 81 -2.21 14.65 3.81
CA ASP A 81 -1.15 15.64 4.02
C ASP A 81 0.18 14.95 4.33
N GLN A 82 0.16 13.90 5.15
CA GLN A 82 1.34 13.07 5.46
C GLN A 82 1.84 12.28 4.25
N LEU A 83 0.94 11.70 3.44
CA LEU A 83 1.35 10.89 2.28
C LEU A 83 1.97 11.70 1.13
N ARG A 84 1.52 12.95 0.90
CA ARG A 84 1.99 13.79 -0.22
C ARG A 84 3.52 13.83 -0.39
N PRO A 85 4.32 14.21 0.62
CA PRO A 85 5.78 14.24 0.49
C PRO A 85 6.40 12.85 0.26
N ASP A 86 5.72 11.79 0.71
CA ASP A 86 6.22 10.42 0.68
C ASP A 86 5.69 9.58 -0.50
N LEU A 87 4.80 10.11 -1.36
CA LEU A 87 4.16 9.36 -2.46
C LEU A 87 5.16 8.54 -3.28
N VAL A 88 6.22 9.19 -3.77
CA VAL A 88 7.24 8.54 -4.59
C VAL A 88 8.01 7.48 -3.79
N ARG A 89 8.33 7.76 -2.52
CA ARG A 89 9.02 6.81 -1.64
C ARG A 89 8.17 5.57 -1.40
N VAL A 90 6.91 5.75 -1.00
CA VAL A 90 5.95 4.66 -0.74
C VAL A 90 5.81 3.77 -1.97
N ILE A 91 5.62 4.36 -3.15
CA ILE A 91 5.50 3.59 -4.40
C ILE A 91 6.78 2.82 -4.73
N ARG A 92 7.96 3.43 -4.55
CA ARG A 92 9.25 2.72 -4.73
C ARG A 92 9.46 1.60 -3.72
N THR A 93 8.99 1.76 -2.49
CA THR A 93 9.08 0.71 -1.46
C THR A 93 8.15 -0.45 -1.78
N VAL A 94 6.90 -0.17 -2.19
CA VAL A 94 5.90 -1.21 -2.55
C VAL A 94 6.25 -1.91 -3.86
N VAL A 95 6.79 -1.18 -4.83
CA VAL A 95 7.18 -1.66 -6.16
C VAL A 95 8.68 -1.38 -6.37
N PRO A 96 9.56 -2.14 -5.69
CA PRO A 96 11.00 -2.01 -5.85
C PRO A 96 11.45 -2.38 -7.26
N GLU A 97 12.70 -2.06 -7.60
CA GLU A 97 13.25 -2.45 -8.89
C GLU A 97 13.35 -3.97 -9.03
N GLY A 98 13.28 -4.46 -10.26
CA GLY A 98 13.46 -5.87 -10.59
C GLY A 98 12.22 -6.73 -10.32
N GLN A 99 12.39 -8.04 -10.47
CA GLN A 99 11.28 -9.00 -10.54
C GLN A 99 10.40 -9.03 -9.29
N LEU A 100 10.96 -8.71 -8.13
CA LEU A 100 10.19 -8.65 -6.88
C LEU A 100 9.14 -7.54 -6.92
N GLY A 101 9.39 -6.39 -7.55
CA GLY A 101 8.38 -5.32 -7.63
C GLY A 101 7.23 -5.65 -8.57
N ALA A 102 7.49 -6.46 -9.61
CA ALA A 102 6.51 -6.82 -10.64
C ALA A 102 5.19 -7.37 -10.05
N VAL A 103 5.31 -8.12 -8.96
CA VAL A 103 4.19 -8.81 -8.29
C VAL A 103 3.15 -7.86 -7.69
N ASN A 104 3.54 -6.61 -7.38
CA ASN A 104 2.67 -5.60 -6.79
C ASN A 104 2.27 -4.51 -7.81
N LEU A 105 2.86 -4.54 -9.00
CA LEU A 105 2.76 -3.48 -10.01
C LEU A 105 1.30 -3.21 -10.42
N SER A 106 0.56 -4.28 -10.73
CA SER A 106 -0.83 -4.20 -11.18
C SER A 106 -1.75 -3.64 -10.10
N GLN A 107 -1.63 -4.15 -8.88
CA GLN A 107 -2.41 -3.72 -7.72
C GLN A 107 -2.10 -2.26 -7.35
N THR A 108 -0.82 -1.89 -7.34
CA THR A 108 -0.37 -0.53 -7.03
C THR A 108 -0.87 0.47 -8.07
N ARG A 109 -0.84 0.11 -9.36
CA ARG A 109 -1.41 0.93 -10.43
C ARG A 109 -2.93 1.13 -10.26
N LYS A 110 -3.68 0.12 -9.83
CA LYS A 110 -5.13 0.24 -9.56
C LYS A 110 -5.41 1.21 -8.41
N VAL A 111 -4.60 1.16 -7.35
CA VAL A 111 -4.69 2.10 -6.21
C VAL A 111 -4.45 3.54 -6.70
N MET A 112 -3.35 3.77 -7.42
CA MET A 112 -3.04 5.10 -7.96
C MET A 112 -4.13 5.62 -8.91
N HIS A 113 -4.66 4.77 -9.79
CA HIS A 113 -5.78 5.14 -10.66
C HIS A 113 -7.03 5.53 -9.86
N THR A 114 -7.29 4.86 -8.73
CA THR A 114 -8.40 5.19 -7.84
C THR A 114 -8.19 6.55 -7.19
N TRP A 115 -6.98 6.83 -6.71
CA TRP A 115 -6.62 8.14 -6.12
C TRP A 115 -6.82 9.28 -7.11
N ARG A 116 -6.36 9.11 -8.36
CA ARG A 116 -6.55 10.07 -9.44
C ARG A 116 -8.03 10.28 -9.79
N ARG A 117 -8.77 9.20 -10.01
CA ARG A 117 -10.20 9.25 -10.36
C ARG A 117 -11.04 9.94 -9.28
N LYS A 118 -10.71 9.71 -8.01
CA LYS A 118 -11.38 10.34 -6.86
C LYS A 118 -10.82 11.73 -6.51
N GLN A 119 -9.81 12.21 -7.24
CA GLN A 119 -9.15 13.49 -7.00
C GLN A 119 -8.63 13.64 -5.56
N LEU A 120 -8.09 12.55 -4.99
CA LEU A 120 -7.52 12.57 -3.64
C LEU A 120 -6.23 13.38 -3.58
N PHE A 121 -5.47 13.38 -4.68
CA PHE A 121 -4.24 14.12 -4.88
C PHE A 121 -4.32 14.86 -6.21
N ALA A 122 -3.60 15.97 -6.33
CA ALA A 122 -3.47 16.70 -7.58
C ALA A 122 -2.69 15.88 -8.61
N GLU A 123 -2.90 16.20 -9.88
CA GLU A 123 -2.27 15.49 -10.99
C GLU A 123 -0.74 15.59 -10.91
N GLU A 124 -0.22 16.77 -10.61
CA GLU A 124 1.21 17.01 -10.42
C GLU A 124 1.83 16.23 -9.26
N GLU A 125 1.06 15.95 -8.19
CA GLU A 125 1.50 15.18 -7.04
C GLU A 125 1.66 13.69 -7.41
N LEU A 126 0.76 13.17 -8.25
CA LEU A 126 0.79 11.77 -8.69
C LEU A 126 1.78 11.53 -9.84
N ALA A 127 2.06 12.53 -10.67
CA ALA A 127 2.85 12.39 -11.90
C ALA A 127 4.22 11.70 -11.69
N ALA A 128 4.98 12.11 -10.67
CA ALA A 128 6.29 11.53 -10.39
C ALA A 128 6.19 10.05 -9.96
N ALA A 129 5.17 9.71 -9.17
CA ALA A 129 4.92 8.34 -8.76
C ALA A 129 4.40 7.46 -9.91
N GLU A 130 3.56 8.03 -10.79
CA GLU A 130 3.07 7.35 -12.00
C GLU A 130 4.22 7.05 -12.96
N GLN A 131 5.14 8.00 -13.15
CA GLN A 131 6.33 7.81 -13.97
C GLN A 131 7.16 6.63 -13.45
N VAL A 132 7.40 6.55 -12.13
CA VAL A 132 8.11 5.41 -11.54
C VAL A 132 7.42 4.10 -11.90
N LEU A 133 6.10 3.99 -11.76
CA LEU A 133 5.39 2.75 -12.15
C LEU A 133 5.48 2.48 -13.66
N GLY A 134 5.40 3.50 -14.50
CA GLY A 134 5.55 3.39 -15.95
C GLY A 134 6.90 2.79 -16.33
N ASP A 135 7.99 3.34 -15.79
CA ASP A 135 9.34 2.85 -16.02
C ASP A 135 9.48 1.38 -15.59
N ARG A 136 8.87 0.98 -14.46
CA ARG A 136 8.85 -0.42 -14.02
C ARG A 136 8.11 -1.31 -15.01
N MET A 137 6.95 -0.87 -15.51
CA MET A 137 6.17 -1.63 -16.48
C MET A 137 6.94 -1.92 -17.77
N GLU A 138 7.63 -0.90 -18.32
CA GLU A 138 8.42 -1.05 -19.53
C GLU A 138 9.60 -2.01 -19.35
N LEU A 139 10.30 -1.89 -18.22
CA LEU A 139 11.39 -2.80 -17.85
C LEU A 139 10.92 -4.26 -17.71
N HIS A 140 9.70 -4.47 -17.19
CA HIS A 140 9.13 -5.80 -17.05
C HIS A 140 8.68 -6.40 -18.37
N ALA A 141 7.98 -5.62 -19.22
CA ALA A 141 7.53 -6.07 -20.53
C ALA A 141 8.71 -6.46 -21.46
N SER A 142 9.87 -5.82 -21.27
CA SER A 142 11.09 -6.11 -22.04
C SER A 142 11.80 -7.39 -21.58
N ASN A 143 11.47 -7.95 -20.41
CA ASN A 143 12.21 -9.03 -19.76
C ASN A 143 11.50 -10.39 -19.76
N ASP A 144 10.37 -10.54 -20.48
CA ASP A 144 9.53 -11.76 -20.53
C ASP A 144 10.28 -13.07 -20.85
N VAL A 145 11.49 -13.01 -21.41
CA VAL A 145 12.29 -14.19 -21.78
C VAL A 145 13.08 -14.79 -20.58
N ALA A 146 13.28 -14.05 -19.49
CA ALA A 146 14.07 -14.51 -18.33
C ALA A 146 13.22 -14.94 -17.10
N VAL A 147 11.90 -14.70 -17.15
CA VAL A 147 10.98 -14.75 -16.00
C VAL A 147 10.71 -16.18 -15.49
N ALA A 148 10.82 -17.19 -16.34
CA ALA A 148 10.59 -18.59 -15.93
C ALA A 148 11.71 -19.20 -15.07
N GLN A 149 12.89 -18.56 -14.96
CA GLN A 149 14.09 -19.22 -14.45
C GLN A 149 14.64 -18.73 -13.10
N LYS A 150 14.07 -17.72 -12.42
CA LYS A 150 14.72 -17.21 -11.19
C LYS A 150 13.87 -16.71 -10.02
N LEU A 151 12.54 -16.71 -10.12
CA LEU A 151 11.67 -16.54 -8.95
C LEU A 151 11.45 -17.91 -8.31
N SER A 152 12.31 -18.27 -7.35
CA SER A 152 12.08 -19.40 -6.45
C SER A 152 11.01 -19.06 -5.41
N LEU A 153 9.86 -18.53 -5.83
CA LEU A 153 8.70 -18.52 -4.94
C LEU A 153 8.31 -19.98 -4.76
N SER A 154 8.25 -20.43 -3.50
CA SER A 154 7.71 -21.74 -3.19
C SER A 154 6.34 -21.88 -3.86
N LYS A 155 6.01 -23.09 -4.32
CA LYS A 155 4.65 -23.40 -4.81
C LYS A 155 3.58 -22.93 -3.81
N ASP A 156 3.85 -23.05 -2.51
CA ASP A 156 2.93 -22.61 -1.46
C ASP A 156 2.78 -21.08 -1.42
N GLU A 157 3.84 -20.34 -1.71
CA GLU A 157 3.79 -18.89 -1.78
C GLU A 157 3.04 -18.40 -3.02
N ILE A 158 3.25 -19.06 -4.16
CA ILE A 158 2.48 -18.80 -5.38
C ILE A 158 0.98 -19.06 -5.13
N LEU A 159 0.64 -20.20 -4.54
CA LEU A 159 -0.75 -20.53 -4.22
C LEU A 159 -1.37 -19.54 -3.24
N ARG A 160 -0.63 -19.15 -2.19
CA ARG A 160 -1.08 -18.12 -1.25
C ARG A 160 -1.39 -16.82 -1.97
N ARG A 161 -0.50 -16.36 -2.87
CA ARG A 161 -0.74 -15.12 -3.64
C ARG A 161 -1.95 -15.21 -4.55
N MET A 162 -2.15 -16.34 -5.22
CA MET A 162 -3.33 -16.52 -6.06
C MET A 162 -4.62 -16.41 -5.25
N GLU A 163 -4.63 -16.94 -4.02
CA GLU A 163 -5.77 -16.80 -3.12
C GLU A 163 -5.94 -15.35 -2.62
N GLU A 164 -4.84 -14.68 -2.27
CA GLU A 164 -4.86 -13.26 -1.88
C GLU A 164 -5.40 -12.35 -3.01
N ASP A 165 -4.95 -12.57 -4.25
CA ASP A 165 -5.43 -11.83 -5.42
C ASP A 165 -6.90 -12.14 -5.73
N ARG A 166 -7.32 -13.39 -5.54
CA ARG A 166 -8.72 -13.80 -5.65
C ARG A 166 -9.60 -13.10 -4.60
N GLU A 167 -9.14 -13.03 -3.36
CA GLU A 167 -9.83 -12.31 -2.29
C GLU A 167 -10.01 -10.84 -2.67
N ARG A 168 -8.96 -10.18 -3.17
CA ARG A 168 -9.04 -8.77 -3.61
C ARG A 168 -9.96 -8.54 -4.79
N ALA A 169 -10.01 -9.49 -5.73
CA ALA A 169 -10.93 -9.41 -6.86
C ALA A 169 -12.40 -9.49 -6.44
N SER A 170 -12.69 -10.00 -5.23
CA SER A 170 -14.03 -10.07 -4.66
C SER A 170 -14.44 -8.84 -3.84
N TRP A 171 -13.53 -7.88 -3.63
CA TRP A 171 -13.86 -6.67 -2.92
C TRP A 171 -14.91 -5.85 -3.70
N PRO A 172 -15.88 -5.24 -3.00
CA PRO A 172 -16.96 -4.47 -3.61
C PRO A 172 -16.50 -3.17 -4.28
#